data_AF-A0AA35NI84-F1
#
_entry.id   AF-A0AA35NI84-F1
#
_cell.length_a   1.000
_cell.length_b   1.000
_cell.length_c   1.000
_cell.angle_alpha   90.00
_cell.angle_beta   90.00
_cell.angle_gamma   90.00
#
_symmetry.space_group_name_H-M   'P 1'
#
loop_
_entity.id
_entity.type
_entity.pdbx_description
1 polymer ?
#
loop_
_entity_poly.entity_id
_entity_poly.type
_entity_poly.pdbx_seq_one_letter_code
_entity_poly.pdbx_strand_id
1 'polypeptide(L)'
;MISSQVSNRFPLFLRRLLITPKISYRYSSTIPKPNGQIPDVNTFLTKIGRNCNELKDAFENNWNNLFQWDSKMLKEKGVNIQQRKYILNQVQKYRNNEPICEIKLGKKSFFGGERKRKAFTAKWRAENK
;
A
#
# COMPACT_ATOMS: atom_id res chain seq x y z
N MET A 1 -4.84 -30.16 62.96
CA MET A 1 -4.17 -29.12 62.16
C MET A 1 -3.31 -29.82 61.12
N ILE A 2 -3.80 -29.97 59.88
CA ILE A 2 -3.06 -30.63 58.79
C ILE A 2 -3.07 -29.64 57.62
N SER A 3 -1.91 -29.06 57.34
CA SER A 3 -1.69 -28.10 56.26
C SER A 3 -1.06 -28.84 55.09
N SER A 4 -1.78 -28.95 53.97
CA SER A 4 -1.29 -29.49 52.70
C SER A 4 -0.74 -28.37 51.83
N GLN A 5 0.58 -28.36 51.63
CA GLN A 5 1.21 -27.51 50.60
C GLN A 5 1.02 -28.15 49.22
N VAL A 6 0.26 -27.48 48.36
CA VAL A 6 0.14 -27.82 46.93
C VAL A 6 1.30 -27.14 46.19
N SER A 7 2.17 -27.95 45.60
CA SER A 7 3.27 -27.46 44.77
C SER A 7 2.81 -27.20 43.34
N ASN A 8 2.83 -25.94 42.92
CA ASN A 8 2.55 -25.54 41.54
C ASN A 8 3.79 -25.78 40.67
N ARG A 9 3.77 -26.86 39.87
CA ARG A 9 4.71 -27.03 38.75
C ARG A 9 4.10 -26.45 37.48
N PHE A 10 4.51 -25.25 37.10
CA PHE A 10 4.19 -24.69 35.78
C PHE A 10 4.97 -25.43 34.69
N PRO A 11 4.34 -25.85 33.57
CA PRO A 11 5.07 -26.47 32.47
C PRO A 11 5.84 -25.40 31.69
N LEU A 12 7.10 -25.72 31.38
CA LEU A 12 7.98 -24.93 30.52
C LEU A 12 7.39 -24.90 29.10
N PHE A 13 6.66 -23.85 28.76
CA PHE A 13 6.26 -23.57 27.39
C PHE A 13 7.50 -23.30 26.54
N LEU A 14 7.82 -24.23 25.62
CA LEU A 14 8.78 -24.03 24.55
C LEU A 14 8.42 -22.76 23.76
N ARG A 15 9.17 -21.66 23.99
CA ARG A 15 9.12 -20.47 23.14
C ARG A 15 9.77 -20.79 21.80
N ARG A 16 8.97 -21.13 20.80
CA ARG A 16 9.44 -21.22 19.41
C ARG A 16 9.72 -19.81 18.88
N LEU A 17 10.99 -19.42 18.86
CA LEU A 17 11.45 -18.19 18.20
C LEU A 17 11.31 -18.36 16.69
N LEU A 18 10.27 -17.79 16.09
CA LEU A 18 10.13 -17.72 14.63
C LEU A 18 11.05 -16.62 14.09
N ILE A 19 12.33 -16.93 13.93
CA ILE A 19 13.29 -16.07 13.24
C ILE A 19 13.01 -16.22 11.74
N THR A 20 12.17 -15.34 11.20
CA THR A 20 11.97 -15.25 9.74
C THR A 20 13.17 -14.49 9.15
N PRO A 21 13.82 -15.01 8.10
CA PRO A 21 14.89 -14.27 7.43
C PRO A 21 14.27 -13.01 6.82
N LYS A 22 14.85 -11.84 7.14
CA LYS A 22 14.55 -10.61 6.43
C LYS A 22 15.08 -10.78 5.01
N ILE A 23 14.19 -11.11 4.08
CA ILE A 23 14.49 -11.04 2.64
C ILE A 23 14.93 -9.60 2.37
N SER A 24 16.23 -9.41 2.19
CA SER A 24 16.77 -8.17 1.65
C SER A 24 16.32 -8.12 0.19
N TYR A 25 15.22 -7.43 -0.07
CA TYR A 25 14.91 -7.01 -1.42
C TYR A 25 16.12 -6.21 -1.90
N ARG A 26 16.95 -6.81 -2.78
CA ARG A 26 18.01 -6.10 -3.48
C ARG A 26 17.33 -5.03 -4.32
N TYR A 27 17.23 -3.83 -3.76
CA TYR A 27 16.85 -2.66 -4.50
C TYR A 27 17.93 -2.51 -5.58
N SER A 28 17.60 -2.80 -6.84
CA SER A 28 18.50 -2.47 -7.94
C SER A 28 18.70 -0.96 -7.89
N SER A 29 19.88 -0.53 -7.43
CA SER A 29 20.21 0.88 -7.22
C SER A 29 20.27 1.67 -8.55
N THR A 30 20.08 0.99 -9.67
CA THR A 30 20.07 1.55 -11.01
C THR A 30 18.79 2.35 -11.23
N ILE A 31 18.95 3.66 -11.40
CA ILE A 31 17.87 4.55 -11.82
C ILE A 31 17.55 4.23 -13.30
N PRO A 32 16.33 3.77 -13.62
CA PRO A 32 15.95 3.47 -14.99
C PRO A 32 15.79 4.77 -15.79
N LYS A 33 16.12 4.73 -17.08
CA LYS A 33 15.96 5.87 -17.97
C LYS A 33 14.47 6.18 -18.21
N PRO A 34 14.11 7.46 -18.43
CA PRO A 34 12.76 7.81 -18.89
C PRO A 34 12.46 7.12 -20.23
N ASN A 35 11.22 6.68 -20.40
CA ASN A 35 10.73 6.08 -21.64
C ASN A 35 9.95 7.15 -22.44
N GLY A 36 9.88 7.05 -23.77
CA GLY A 36 9.10 7.98 -24.59
C GLY A 36 7.63 8.10 -24.17
N GLN A 37 7.06 7.04 -23.57
CA GLN A 37 5.69 7.08 -23.04
C GLN A 37 5.58 7.77 -21.65
N ILE A 38 6.67 7.85 -20.89
CA ILE A 38 6.73 8.46 -19.55
C ILE A 38 8.03 9.27 -19.47
N PRO A 39 8.07 10.46 -20.09
CA PRO A 39 9.29 11.26 -20.13
C PRO A 39 9.57 11.99 -18.82
N ASP A 40 8.54 12.27 -18.02
CA ASP A 40 8.63 13.12 -16.81
C ASP A 40 7.90 12.52 -15.59
N VAL A 41 8.29 12.94 -14.39
CA VAL A 41 7.65 12.56 -13.12
C VAL A 41 6.18 12.95 -13.10
N ASN A 42 5.81 14.12 -13.63
CA ASN A 42 4.39 14.50 -13.71
C ASN A 42 3.56 13.52 -14.52
N THR A 43 4.12 13.07 -15.65
CA THR A 43 3.45 12.10 -16.52
C THR A 43 3.33 10.76 -15.82
N PHE A 44 4.34 10.36 -15.05
CA PHE A 44 4.31 9.16 -14.21
C PHE A 44 3.21 9.24 -13.15
N LEU A 45 3.18 10.32 -12.35
CA LEU A 45 2.19 10.52 -11.29
C LEU A 45 0.76 10.58 -11.84
N THR A 46 0.59 11.21 -13.01
CA THR A 46 -0.70 11.27 -13.73
C THR A 46 -1.13 9.90 -14.23
N LYS A 47 -0.21 9.10 -14.75
CA LYS A 47 -0.51 7.77 -15.29
C LYS A 47 -0.89 6.76 -14.20
N ILE A 48 -0.29 6.84 -13.01
CA ILE A 48 -0.60 5.91 -11.91
C ILE A 48 -1.94 6.24 -11.22
N GLY A 49 -2.43 7.47 -11.30
CA GLY A 49 -3.71 7.90 -10.74
C GLY A 49 -3.78 7.91 -9.21
N ARG A 50 -4.92 7.54 -8.62
CA ARG A 50 -5.19 7.56 -7.16
C ARG A 50 -4.84 8.88 -6.46
N ASN A 51 -5.18 10.00 -7.09
CA ASN A 51 -4.88 11.36 -6.60
C ASN A 51 -3.38 11.62 -6.35
N CYS A 52 -2.47 10.91 -7.04
CA CYS A 52 -1.04 11.19 -6.94
C CYS A 52 -0.63 12.46 -7.72
N ASN A 53 -1.55 13.06 -8.48
CA ASN A 53 -1.35 14.27 -9.27
C ASN A 53 -1.12 15.52 -8.41
N GLU A 54 -1.57 15.51 -7.16
CA GLU A 54 -1.40 16.61 -6.21
C GLU A 54 0.03 16.62 -5.62
N LEU A 55 0.76 15.52 -5.75
CA LEU A 55 2.09 15.37 -5.16
C LEU A 55 3.22 15.90 -6.07
N LYS A 56 2.90 16.52 -7.21
CA LYS A 56 3.88 17.02 -8.17
C LYS A 56 4.86 18.00 -7.54
N ASP A 57 4.34 18.91 -6.72
CA ASP A 57 5.13 19.91 -6.00
C ASP A 57 6.12 19.27 -5.01
N ALA A 58 5.76 18.12 -4.43
CA ALA A 58 6.61 17.40 -3.50
C ALA A 58 7.85 16.79 -4.18
N PHE A 59 7.79 16.47 -5.47
CA PHE A 59 8.88 15.83 -6.22
C PHE A 59 9.67 16.78 -7.13
N GLU A 60 9.21 18.03 -7.31
CA GLU A 60 9.88 19.07 -8.11
C GLU A 60 10.21 18.62 -9.55
N ASN A 61 9.40 17.72 -10.12
CA ASN A 61 9.62 17.07 -11.44
C ASN A 61 10.98 16.39 -11.64
N ASN A 62 11.67 16.04 -10.55
CA ASN A 62 13.00 15.47 -10.61
C ASN A 62 12.93 13.94 -10.73
N TRP A 63 13.27 13.39 -11.89
CA TRP A 63 13.22 11.94 -12.16
C TRP A 63 14.05 11.12 -11.16
N ASN A 64 15.25 11.60 -10.81
CA ASN A 64 16.10 10.91 -9.84
C ASN A 64 15.45 10.82 -8.45
N ASN A 65 14.76 11.87 -8.00
CA ASN A 65 14.09 11.90 -6.70
C ASN A 65 13.00 10.83 -6.61
N LEU A 66 12.22 10.64 -7.68
CA LEU A 66 11.15 9.64 -7.74
C LEU A 66 11.68 8.21 -7.48
N PHE A 67 12.84 7.88 -8.05
CA PHE A 67 13.42 6.54 -7.94
C PHE A 67 14.35 6.36 -6.74
N GLN A 68 14.89 7.43 -6.19
CA GLN A 68 15.84 7.36 -5.08
C GLN A 68 15.17 7.47 -3.70
N TRP A 69 14.00 8.12 -3.62
CA TRP A 69 13.37 8.36 -2.33
C TRP A 69 12.74 7.12 -1.71
N ASP A 70 13.08 6.92 -0.43
CA ASP A 70 12.50 5.90 0.41
C ASP A 70 11.18 6.33 1.05
N SER A 71 10.48 5.35 1.63
CA SER A 71 9.26 5.60 2.42
C SER A 71 9.43 6.60 3.58
N LYS A 72 10.65 6.72 4.14
CA LYS A 72 10.99 7.68 5.20
C LYS A 72 11.04 9.12 4.66
N MET A 73 11.76 9.33 3.57
CA MET A 73 11.84 10.64 2.90
C MET A 73 10.46 11.12 2.45
N LEU A 74 9.65 10.22 1.89
CA LEU A 74 8.27 10.53 1.52
C LEU A 74 7.37 10.87 2.74
N LYS A 75 7.67 10.31 3.92
CA LYS A 75 6.96 10.66 5.15
C LYS A 75 7.32 12.08 5.60
N GLU A 76 8.60 12.44 5.53
CA GLU A 76 9.09 13.79 5.87
C GLU A 76 8.51 14.85 4.94
N LYS A 77 8.34 14.53 3.65
CA LYS A 77 7.66 15.37 2.65
C LYS A 77 6.13 15.43 2.81
N GLY A 78 5.55 14.79 3.83
CA GLY A 78 4.12 14.87 4.13
C GLY A 78 3.20 14.00 3.26
N VAL A 79 3.75 13.07 2.45
CA VAL A 79 2.94 12.21 1.58
C VAL A 79 2.14 11.20 2.40
N ASN A 80 0.86 11.01 2.07
CA ASN A 80 -0.03 10.08 2.78
C ASN A 80 0.46 8.62 2.65
N ILE A 81 0.29 7.84 3.72
CA ILE A 81 0.77 6.45 3.83
C ILE A 81 0.32 5.58 2.66
N GLN A 82 -0.94 5.71 2.22
CA GLN A 82 -1.50 4.91 1.11
C GLN A 82 -0.83 5.27 -0.23
N GLN A 83 -0.63 6.56 -0.47
CA GLN A 83 0.05 7.06 -1.68
C GLN A 83 1.52 6.62 -1.68
N ARG A 84 2.24 6.74 -0.55
CA ARG A 84 3.64 6.28 -0.43
C ARG A 84 3.80 4.81 -0.83
N LYS A 85 2.97 3.93 -0.26
CA LYS A 85 3.00 2.49 -0.58
C LYS A 85 2.71 2.23 -2.06
N TYR A 86 1.75 2.98 -2.61
CA TYR A 86 1.35 2.83 -4.00
C TYR A 86 2.45 3.30 -4.97
N ILE A 87 3.02 4.50 -4.74
CA ILE A 87 4.10 5.07 -5.57
C ILE A 87 5.30 4.12 -5.57
N LEU A 88 5.77 3.68 -4.40
CA LEU A 88 6.92 2.78 -4.32
C LEU A 88 6.68 1.45 -5.03
N ASN A 89 5.46 0.92 -4.98
CA ASN A 89 5.09 -0.28 -5.74
C ASN A 89 5.16 -0.02 -7.26
N GLN A 90 4.61 1.10 -7.72
CA GLN A 90 4.64 1.46 -9.15
C GLN A 90 6.06 1.76 -9.65
N VAL A 91 6.90 2.37 -8.82
CA VAL A 91 8.33 2.56 -9.08
C VAL A 91 9.04 1.22 -9.24
N GLN A 92 8.74 0.25 -8.37
CA GLN A 92 9.31 -1.10 -8.48
C GLN A 92 8.83 -1.80 -9.75
N LYS A 93 7.55 -1.66 -10.11
CA LYS A 93 7.01 -2.18 -11.37
C LYS A 93 7.71 -1.58 -12.59
N TYR A 94 7.96 -0.27 -12.58
CA TYR A 94 8.73 0.38 -13.64
C TYR A 94 10.12 -0.25 -13.80
N ARG A 95 10.82 -0.49 -12.68
CA ARG A 95 12.16 -1.11 -12.68
C ARG A 95 12.13 -2.53 -13.20
N ASN A 96 11.05 -3.26 -12.96
CA ASN A 96 10.85 -4.62 -13.47
C ASN A 96 10.39 -4.64 -14.94
N ASN A 97 10.24 -3.49 -15.59
CA ASN A 97 9.64 -3.34 -16.92
C ASN A 97 8.19 -3.86 -17.01
N GLU A 98 7.46 -3.85 -15.90
CA GLU A 98 6.03 -4.14 -15.89
C GLU A 98 5.21 -2.92 -16.37
N PRO A 99 4.05 -3.13 -17.02
CA PRO A 99 3.22 -2.04 -17.49
C PRO A 99 2.65 -1.24 -16.31
N ILE A 100 2.80 0.08 -16.38
CA ILE A 100 2.26 1.01 -15.39
C ILE A 100 0.89 1.50 -15.84
N CYS A 101 -0.12 1.23 -15.03
CA CYS A 101 -1.47 1.71 -15.21
C CYS A 101 -2.13 1.97 -13.85
N GLU A 102 -3.19 2.78 -13.84
CA GLU A 102 -3.99 3.02 -12.64
C GLU A 102 -4.74 1.75 -12.24
N ILE A 103 -4.31 1.14 -11.14
CA ILE A 103 -5.06 0.05 -10.50
C ILE A 103 -6.06 0.71 -9.55
N LYS A 104 -7.34 0.79 -9.92
CA LYS A 104 -8.36 1.45 -9.09
C LYS A 104 -8.60 0.74 -7.76
N LEU A 105 -9.00 1.49 -6.74
CA LEU A 105 -9.42 0.91 -5.45
C LEU A 105 -10.77 0.21 -5.63
N GLY A 106 -10.98 -0.88 -4.88
CA GLY A 106 -12.25 -1.59 -4.87
C GLY A 106 -13.36 -0.69 -4.33
N LYS A 107 -14.45 -0.53 -5.09
CA LYS A 107 -15.66 0.18 -4.66
C LYS A 107 -16.76 -0.82 -4.31
N LYS A 108 -17.63 -0.44 -3.37
CA LYS A 108 -18.86 -1.22 -3.11
C LYS A 108 -19.81 -1.07 -4.30
N SER A 109 -20.75 -2.02 -4.45
CA SER A 109 -21.80 -1.90 -5.45
C SER A 109 -22.73 -0.73 -5.12
N PHE A 110 -23.48 -0.25 -6.12
CA PHE A 110 -24.47 0.81 -5.95
C PHE A 110 -25.45 0.53 -4.79
N PHE A 111 -25.95 -0.71 -4.70
CA PHE A 111 -26.85 -1.15 -3.62
C PHE A 111 -26.16 -1.41 -2.27
N GLY A 112 -24.87 -1.11 -2.15
CA GLY A 112 -24.08 -1.28 -0.93
C GLY A 112 -23.27 -2.58 -0.88
N GLY A 113 -22.81 -2.93 0.32
CA GLY A 113 -22.12 -4.19 0.59
C GLY A 113 -23.10 -5.35 0.83
N GLU A 114 -22.59 -6.58 0.78
CA GLU A 114 -23.38 -7.82 0.87
C GLU A 114 -24.48 -7.80 1.94
N ARG A 115 -24.08 -7.52 3.19
CA ARG A 115 -24.99 -7.53 4.35
C ARG A 115 -26.11 -6.47 4.28
N LYS A 116 -25.85 -5.33 3.65
CA LYS A 116 -26.80 -4.20 3.58
C LYS A 116 -27.64 -4.21 2.30
N ARG A 117 -27.28 -5.05 1.32
CA ARG A 117 -27.87 -5.01 -0.03
C ARG A 117 -29.37 -5.26 -0.02
N LYS A 118 -29.85 -6.31 0.66
CA LYS A 118 -31.28 -6.67 0.66
C LYS A 118 -32.16 -5.51 1.15
N ALA A 119 -31.82 -4.92 2.28
CA ALA A 119 -32.57 -3.80 2.86
C ALA A 119 -32.51 -2.55 1.96
N PHE A 120 -31.33 -2.21 1.46
CA PHE A 120 -31.15 -1.04 0.58
C PHE A 120 -31.91 -1.20 -0.73
N THR A 121 -31.85 -2.37 -1.38
CA THR A 121 -32.58 -2.66 -2.61
C THR A 121 -34.10 -2.62 -2.38
N ALA A 122 -34.61 -3.14 -1.26
CA ALA A 122 -36.03 -3.04 -0.93
C ALA A 122 -36.48 -1.58 -0.75
N LYS A 123 -35.70 -0.78 -0.02
CA LYS A 123 -35.94 0.65 0.16
C LYS A 123 -35.94 1.40 -1.18
N TRP A 124 -34.89 1.21 -1.99
CA TRP A 124 -34.76 1.86 -3.30
C TRP A 124 -35.92 1.50 -4.24
N ARG A 125 -36.37 0.23 -4.24
CA ARG A 125 -37.54 -0.20 -5.02
C ARG A 125 -38.86 0.43 -4.53
N ALA A 126 -38.99 0.71 -3.24
CA ALA A 126 -40.19 1.35 -2.68
C ALA A 126 -40.25 2.85 -3.01
N GLU A 127 -39.09 3.52 -3.09
CA GLU A 127 -38.99 4.96 -3.39
C GLU A 127 -39.16 5.29 -4.89
N ASN A 128 -38.72 4.38 -5.78
CA ASN A 128 -38.73 4.58 -7.23
C ASN A 128 -39.91 3.87 -7.92
N LYS A 129 -40.98 3.60 -7.16
CA LYS A 129 -42.23 3.02 -7.65
C LYS A 129 -43.32 4.07 -7.59
#